data_AF-A0A941NBJ1-F1
#
_entry.id   AF-A0A941NBJ1-F1
#
_cell.length_a   1.000
_cell.length_b   1.000
_cell.length_c   1.000
_cell.angle_alpha   90.00
_cell.angle_beta   90.00
_cell.angle_gamma   90.00
#
_symmetry.space_group_name_H-M   'P 1'
#
loop_
_entity.id
_entity.type
_entity.pdbx_description
1 polymer ?
#
loop_
_entity_poly.entity_id
_entity_poly.type
_entity_poly.pdbx_seq_one_letter_code
_entity_poly.pdbx_strand_id
1 'polypeptide(L)'
;MMKRILATGSVLIALGMTAALAAPPSTGPAPLPPATATTATPTTQLVAPPSGTPQAHAMTPEDLQAFFDGMVPYALHSADIAGATFAIVKDGHIIFAKGYGYADVKSKKPVIAD
;
A
#
# COMPACT_ATOMS: atom_id res chain seq x y z
N MET A 1 -33.00 11.19 10.00
CA MET A 1 -33.68 10.03 10.62
C MET A 1 -34.37 9.24 9.52
N MET A 2 -33.78 8.14 9.02
CA MET A 2 -34.48 6.97 8.47
C MET A 2 -33.51 5.88 7.98
N LYS A 3 -33.30 4.90 8.87
CA LYS A 3 -33.07 3.45 8.71
C LYS A 3 -31.99 2.93 7.74
N ARG A 4 -30.84 2.57 8.34
CA ARG A 4 -29.84 1.61 7.86
C ARG A 4 -30.46 0.21 7.85
N ILE A 5 -30.50 -0.47 6.69
CA ILE A 5 -30.91 -1.88 6.60
C ILE A 5 -29.64 -2.73 6.61
N LEU A 6 -29.57 -3.54 7.67
CA LEU A 6 -28.54 -4.49 8.03
C LEU A 6 -28.78 -5.78 7.24
N ALA A 7 -27.90 -6.15 6.32
CA ALA A 7 -27.91 -7.46 5.67
C ALA A 7 -26.70 -8.26 6.15
N THR A 8 -26.88 -8.87 7.32
CA THR A 8 -26.11 -10.02 7.81
C THR A 8 -26.37 -11.22 6.91
N GLY A 9 -25.32 -11.85 6.40
CA GLY A 9 -25.41 -13.08 5.61
C GLY A 9 -24.09 -13.85 5.67
N SER A 10 -23.89 -14.55 6.79
CA SER A 10 -22.85 -15.58 6.99
C SER A 10 -23.05 -16.79 6.05
N VAL A 11 -22.02 -17.66 6.04
CA VAL A 11 -21.97 -19.09 5.63
C VAL A 11 -21.14 -19.29 4.33
N LEU A 12 -19.88 -19.76 4.38
CA LEU A 12 -19.28 -21.08 4.71
C LEU A 12 -19.26 -22.10 3.56
N ILE A 13 -18.12 -22.81 3.47
CA ILE A 13 -17.82 -24.12 2.80
C ILE A 13 -17.35 -23.99 1.33
N ALA A 14 -16.04 -24.08 1.01
CA ALA A 14 -15.06 -25.19 1.09
C ALA A 14 -15.18 -26.22 -0.05
N LEU A 15 -14.15 -26.29 -0.91
CA LEU A 15 -13.58 -27.46 -1.62
C LEU A 15 -12.53 -26.88 -2.60
N GLY A 16 -11.24 -27.21 -2.57
CA GLY A 16 -10.63 -28.52 -2.44
C GLY A 16 -10.22 -29.00 -3.84
N MET A 17 -8.97 -28.79 -4.27
CA MET A 17 -8.34 -29.64 -5.28
C MET A 17 -6.82 -29.51 -5.28
N THR A 18 -6.22 -30.35 -4.43
CA THR A 18 -4.80 -30.69 -4.45
C THR A 18 -4.56 -31.67 -5.60
N ALA A 19 -3.77 -31.29 -6.60
CA ALA A 19 -3.28 -32.22 -7.61
C ALA A 19 -1.75 -32.20 -7.60
N ALA A 20 -1.18 -33.18 -6.89
CA ALA A 20 0.22 -33.54 -6.96
C ALA A 20 0.44 -34.49 -8.14
N LEU A 21 1.22 -34.07 -9.14
CA LEU A 21 1.85 -34.93 -10.15
C LEU A 21 3.33 -34.55 -10.15
N ALA A 22 4.26 -35.36 -9.65
CA ALA A 22 4.77 -36.63 -10.17
C ALA A 22 6.25 -36.42 -10.56
N ALA A 23 7.18 -36.95 -9.76
CA ALA A 23 8.62 -36.90 -10.03
C ALA A 23 9.04 -38.07 -10.93
N PRO A 24 9.80 -37.84 -12.02
CA PRO A 24 10.42 -38.93 -12.78
C PRO A 24 11.73 -39.44 -12.15
N PRO A 25 12.11 -40.71 -12.40
CA PRO A 25 13.20 -41.42 -11.74
C PRO A 25 14.60 -40.99 -12.21
N SER A 26 15.57 -41.16 -11.30
CA SER A 26 16.99 -40.92 -11.45
C SER A 26 17.63 -41.80 -12.54
N THR A 27 18.28 -41.17 -13.52
CA THR A 27 19.28 -41.80 -14.40
C THR A 27 20.68 -41.42 -13.90
N GLY A 28 21.53 -42.43 -13.68
CA GLY A 28 22.83 -42.32 -12.99
C GLY A 28 23.93 -41.50 -13.69
N PRO A 29 25.08 -41.31 -13.03
CA PRO A 29 26.17 -40.48 -13.56
C PRO A 29 26.96 -41.21 -14.66
N ALA A 30 26.97 -40.65 -15.87
CA ALA A 30 27.90 -41.02 -16.93
C ALA A 30 29.19 -40.17 -16.83
N PRO A 31 30.38 -40.71 -17.16
CA PRO A 31 31.67 -40.05 -16.93
C PRO A 31 31.90 -38.85 -17.86
N LEU A 32 32.50 -37.79 -17.31
CA LEU A 32 32.84 -36.53 -17.97
C LEU A 32 33.95 -36.70 -19.03
N PRO A 33 33.83 -36.10 -20.23
CA PRO A 33 34.97 -35.69 -21.02
C PRO A 33 35.51 -34.31 -20.54
N PRO A 34 36.84 -34.08 -20.52
CA PRO A 34 37.41 -32.80 -20.11
C PRO A 34 37.30 -31.77 -21.24
N ALA A 35 36.33 -30.87 -21.15
CA ALA A 35 36.27 -29.68 -21.98
C ALA A 35 36.88 -28.51 -21.22
N THR A 36 38.17 -28.27 -21.45
CA THR A 36 38.84 -27.02 -21.13
C THR A 36 38.23 -25.90 -21.99
N ALA A 37 37.37 -25.07 -21.40
CA ALA A 37 36.94 -23.82 -22.01
C ALA A 37 36.75 -22.78 -20.90
N THR A 38 37.76 -21.92 -20.79
CA THR A 38 37.77 -20.56 -20.26
C THR A 38 36.51 -20.14 -19.51
N THR A 39 36.59 -20.19 -18.18
CA THR A 39 35.69 -19.45 -17.30
C THR A 39 35.89 -17.95 -17.54
N ALA A 40 35.17 -17.38 -18.50
CA ALA A 40 34.82 -15.97 -18.43
C ALA A 40 33.87 -15.84 -17.24
N THR A 41 34.41 -15.57 -16.05
CA THR A 41 33.62 -15.17 -14.89
C THR A 41 32.73 -14.02 -15.33
N PRO A 42 31.39 -14.18 -15.37
CA PRO A 42 30.54 -13.01 -15.45
C PRO A 42 30.83 -12.26 -14.17
N THR A 43 31.41 -11.07 -14.29
CA THR A 43 31.44 -10.13 -13.18
C THR A 43 29.99 -9.77 -12.90
N THR A 44 29.32 -10.56 -12.07
CA THR A 44 28.09 -10.17 -11.40
C THR A 44 28.45 -8.95 -10.59
N GLN A 45 28.28 -7.76 -11.18
CA GLN A 45 28.31 -6.52 -10.43
C GLN A 45 27.12 -6.61 -9.48
N LEU A 46 27.43 -6.99 -8.25
CA LEU A 46 26.52 -6.95 -7.13
C LEU A 46 26.10 -5.49 -6.99
N VAL A 47 24.91 -5.16 -7.51
CA VAL A 47 24.23 -3.92 -7.17
C VAL A 47 24.04 -3.98 -5.66
N ALA A 48 24.92 -3.30 -4.93
CA ALA A 48 24.78 -3.16 -3.50
C ALA A 48 23.39 -2.57 -3.24
N PRO A 49 22.57 -3.16 -2.34
CA PRO A 49 21.31 -2.55 -1.96
C PRO A 49 21.59 -1.12 -1.51
N PRO A 50 20.74 -0.14 -1.87
CA PRO A 50 20.93 1.25 -1.48
C PRO A 50 21.14 1.28 0.04
N SER A 51 22.36 1.63 0.44
CA SER A 51 22.77 1.71 1.84
C SER A 51 22.32 3.04 2.43
N GLY A 52 21.06 3.38 2.20
CA GLY A 52 20.39 4.51 2.83
C GLY A 52 19.65 3.98 4.04
N THR A 53 20.08 4.34 5.25
CA THR A 53 19.17 4.32 6.39
C THR A 53 17.98 5.22 6.03
N PRO A 54 16.72 4.77 6.24
CA PRO A 54 15.57 5.65 6.04
C PRO A 54 15.77 6.90 6.88
N GLN A 55 16.05 8.02 6.21
CA GLN A 55 16.14 9.30 6.88
C GLN A 55 14.73 9.64 7.34
N ALA A 56 14.57 9.87 8.64
CA ALA A 56 13.30 10.31 9.18
C ALA A 56 12.95 11.65 8.53
N HIS A 57 11.89 11.67 7.73
CA HIS A 57 11.41 12.91 7.13
C HIS A 57 10.81 13.79 8.23
N ALA A 58 11.12 15.08 8.19
CA ALA A 58 10.50 16.02 9.11
C ALA A 58 8.98 16.03 8.86
N MET A 59 8.19 16.05 9.94
CA MET A 59 6.73 16.13 9.83
C MET A 59 6.35 17.60 9.61
N THR A 60 6.48 18.06 8.38
CA THR A 60 6.20 19.45 7.99
C THR A 60 4.73 19.62 7.61
N PRO A 61 4.13 20.81 7.82
CA PRO A 61 2.77 21.09 7.38
C PRO A 61 2.56 20.87 5.88
N GLU A 62 3.57 21.17 5.07
CA GLU A 62 3.56 21.04 3.61
C GLU A 62 3.48 19.57 3.19
N ASP A 63 4.28 18.70 3.81
CA ASP A 63 4.26 17.26 3.54
C ASP A 63 2.94 16.63 3.96
N LEU A 64 2.42 17.04 5.13
CA LEU A 64 1.11 16.60 5.60
C LEU A 64 0.02 17.02 4.61
N GLN A 65 0.04 18.27 4.17
CA GLN A 65 -0.91 18.75 3.18
C GLN A 65 -0.83 17.94 1.89
N ALA A 66 0.36 17.73 1.33
CA ALA A 66 0.54 16.97 0.10
C ALA A 66 0.03 15.52 0.25
N PHE A 67 0.29 14.90 1.40
CA PHE A 67 -0.16 13.55 1.72
C PHE A 67 -1.70 13.46 1.77
N PHE A 68 -2.35 14.34 2.53
CA PHE A 68 -3.81 14.32 2.66
C PHE A 68 -4.51 14.79 1.37
N ASP A 69 -3.97 15.77 0.65
CA ASP A 69 -4.51 16.22 -0.63
C ASP A 69 -4.45 15.11 -1.70
N GLY A 70 -3.46 14.21 -1.62
CA GLY A 70 -3.36 13.04 -2.50
C GLY A 70 -4.32 11.90 -2.17
N MET A 71 -4.67 11.70 -0.91
CA MET A 71 -5.46 10.54 -0.46
C MET A 71 -6.94 10.87 -0.20
N VAL A 72 -7.20 11.95 0.54
CA VAL A 72 -8.51 12.24 1.14
C VAL A 72 -9.61 12.45 0.10
N PRO A 73 -9.41 13.19 -1.01
CA PRO A 73 -10.47 13.39 -2.00
C PRO A 73 -11.01 12.07 -2.58
N TYR A 74 -10.11 11.12 -2.84
CA TYR A 74 -10.50 9.80 -3.31
C TYR A 74 -11.26 9.02 -2.23
N ALA A 75 -10.74 8.99 -1.01
CA ALA A 75 -11.37 8.28 0.11
C ALA A 75 -12.79 8.80 0.41
N LEU A 76 -13.00 10.12 0.38
CA LEU A 76 -14.31 10.74 0.56
C LEU A 76 -15.28 10.32 -0.53
N HIS A 77 -14.84 10.34 -1.79
CA HIS A 77 -15.67 9.92 -2.92
C HIS A 77 -16.03 8.44 -2.86
N SER A 78 -15.04 7.55 -2.65
CA SER A 78 -15.27 6.11 -2.62
C SER A 78 -16.15 5.65 -1.45
N ALA A 79 -16.14 6.40 -0.34
CA ALA A 79 -16.96 6.10 0.83
C ALA A 79 -18.31 6.83 0.86
N ASP A 80 -18.65 7.62 -0.18
CA ASP A 80 -19.85 8.48 -0.24
C ASP A 80 -19.96 9.44 0.97
N ILE A 81 -18.82 10.04 1.35
CA ILE A 81 -18.73 11.00 2.46
C ILE A 81 -18.61 12.42 1.90
N ALA A 82 -19.50 13.32 2.34
CA ALA A 82 -19.53 14.70 1.86
C ALA A 82 -18.25 15.50 2.19
N GLY A 83 -17.70 15.30 3.40
CA GLY A 83 -16.49 15.99 3.83
C GLY A 83 -15.97 15.51 5.19
N ALA A 84 -14.73 15.91 5.51
CA ALA A 84 -14.04 15.56 6.75
C ALA A 84 -13.05 16.66 7.16
N THR A 85 -12.72 16.74 8.45
CA THR A 85 -11.69 17.61 9.01
C THR A 85 -10.56 16.79 9.62
N PHE A 86 -9.32 17.22 9.42
CA PHE A 86 -8.14 16.62 10.03
C PHE A 86 -7.40 17.68 10.83
N ALA A 87 -6.97 17.32 12.04
CA ALA A 87 -6.09 18.13 12.87
C ALA A 87 -4.97 17.23 13.41
N ILE A 88 -3.72 17.70 13.30
CA ILE A 88 -2.53 16.99 13.78
C ILE A 88 -1.84 17.85 14.80
N VAL A 89 -1.58 17.25 15.96
CA VAL A 89 -0.89 17.87 17.08
C VAL A 89 0.47 17.19 17.26
N LYS A 90 1.53 17.99 17.34
CA LYS A 90 2.89 17.55 17.65
C LYS A 90 3.44 18.45 18.76
N ASP A 91 4.03 17.85 19.78
CA ASP A 91 4.64 18.58 20.91
C ASP A 91 3.66 19.55 21.61
N GLY A 92 2.37 19.22 21.64
CA GLY A 92 1.31 20.06 22.23
C GLY A 92 0.82 21.21 21.33
N HIS A 93 1.32 21.32 20.10
CA HIS A 93 0.91 22.34 19.14
C HIS A 93 0.24 21.73 17.91
N ILE A 94 -0.84 22.35 17.41
CA ILE A 94 -1.42 21.97 16.12
C ILE A 94 -0.44 22.37 15.01
N ILE A 95 0.04 21.39 14.26
CA ILE A 95 0.96 21.61 13.12
C ILE A 95 0.25 21.54 11.77
N PHE A 96 -0.97 20.99 11.73
CA PHE A 96 -1.78 20.91 10.52
C PHE A 96 -3.25 20.84 10.90
N ALA A 97 -4.09 21.66 10.27
CA ALA A 97 -5.54 21.58 10.36
C ALA A 97 -6.15 21.91 9.00
N LYS A 98 -6.97 21.02 8.44
CA LYS A 98 -7.59 21.23 7.14
C LYS A 98 -8.92 20.50 6.99
N GLY A 99 -9.86 21.17 6.34
CA GLY A 99 -11.13 20.60 5.90
C GLY A 99 -11.07 20.11 4.46
N TYR A 100 -11.72 18.99 4.19
CA TYR A 100 -11.84 18.36 2.88
C TYR A 100 -13.31 18.14 2.52
N GLY A 101 -13.63 18.30 1.24
CA GLY A 101 -15.00 18.14 0.75
C GLY A 101 -15.90 19.32 1.10
N TYR A 102 -17.20 19.04 1.18
CA TYR A 102 -18.24 20.04 1.34
C TYR A 102 -18.99 19.87 2.66
N ALA A 103 -19.11 20.96 3.40
CA ALA A 103 -20.00 21.08 4.56
C ALA A 103 -21.47 21.17 4.12
N ASP A 104 -21.72 21.69 2.91
CA ASP A 104 -23.02 21.64 2.26
C ASP A 104 -22.81 21.33 0.77
N VAL A 105 -23.29 20.16 0.36
CA VAL A 105 -23.14 19.65 -1.02
C VAL A 105 -23.99 20.44 -2.01
N LYS A 106 -25.17 20.92 -1.60
CA LYS A 106 -26.08 21.65 -2.47
C LYS A 106 -25.54 23.04 -2.80
N SER A 107 -25.04 23.74 -1.79
CA SER A 107 -24.42 25.07 -1.97
C SER A 107 -22.93 25.00 -2.28
N LYS A 108 -22.34 23.80 -2.32
CA LYS A 108 -20.90 23.56 -2.48
C LYS A 108 -20.06 24.35 -1.47
N LYS A 109 -20.56 24.52 -0.25
CA LYS A 109 -19.82 25.17 0.83
C LYS A 109 -18.71 24.23 1.31
N PRO A 110 -17.44 24.63 1.31
CA PRO A 110 -16.35 23.77 1.72
C PRO A 110 -16.38 23.49 3.23
N VAL A 111 -15.79 22.38 3.64
CA VAL A 111 -15.44 22.14 5.04
C VAL A 111 -14.25 23.03 5.41
N ILE A 112 -14.33 23.69 6.57
CA ILE A 112 -13.25 24.49 7.16
C ILE A 112 -12.89 23.82 8.50
N ALA A 113 -11.59 23.69 8.79
CA ALA A 113 -11.14 23.29 10.12
C ALA A 113 -10.99 24.55 10.98
N ASP A 114 -11.51 24.50 12.21
CA ASP A 114 -11.47 25.58 13.22
C ASP A 114 -10.27 25.39 14.17
#